data_AF-A0A6B0WG99-F1
#
_entry.id   AF-A0A6B0WG99-F1
#
_cell.length_a   1.000
_cell.length_b   1.000
_cell.length_c   1.000
_cell.angle_alpha   90.00
_cell.angle_beta   90.00
_cell.angle_gamma   90.00
#
_symmetry.space_group_name_H-M   'P 1'
#
loop_
_entity.id
_entity.type
_entity.pdbx_description
1 polymer ?
#
loop_
_entity_poly.entity_id
_entity_poly.type
_entity_poly.pdbx_seq_one_letter_code
_entity_poly.pdbx_strand_id
1 'polypeptide(L)' 'IGRFLMNLLLTAAGYPWTVIPVERRDTYMAALEAASVRHDIGPFTDFLAGLVGEGAELGDDAG' A
#
# COMPACT_ATOMS: atom_id res chain seq x y z
N ILE A 1 -0.43 13.62 -3.21
CA ILE A 1 -0.20 13.11 -4.59
C ILE A 1 0.41 11.70 -4.63
N GLY A 2 1.45 11.37 -3.84
CA GLY A 2 2.13 10.06 -3.94
C GLY A 2 1.21 8.82 -3.89
N ARG A 3 0.28 8.75 -2.93
CA ARG A 3 -0.70 7.67 -2.80
C ARG A 3 -1.65 7.53 -3.99
N PHE A 4 -2.03 8.66 -4.59
CA PHE A 4 -2.91 8.63 -5.76
C PHE A 4 -2.19 7.98 -6.94
N LEU A 5 -0.95 8.39 -7.20
CA LEU A 5 -0.13 7.78 -8.26
C LEU A 5 0.17 6.31 -7.98
N MET A 6 0.47 5.97 -6.72
CA MET A 6 0.65 4.58 -6.30
C MET A 6 -0.59 3.73 -6.59
N ASN A 7 -1.77 4.17 -6.15
CA ASN A 7 -3.01 3.44 -6.39
C ASN A 7 -3.36 3.35 -7.89
N LEU A 8 -3.14 4.43 -8.64
CA LEU A 8 -3.31 4.43 -10.09
C LEU A 8 -2.43 3.36 -10.77
N LEU A 9 -1.15 3.30 -10.41
CA LEU A 9 -0.21 2.33 -10.95
C LEU A 9 -0.56 0.89 -10.54
N LEU A 10 -0.97 0.68 -9.29
CA LEU A 10 -1.45 -0.62 -8.80
C LEU A 10 -2.67 -1.10 -9.59
N THR A 11 -3.68 -0.23 -9.75
CA THR A 11 -4.88 -0.54 -10.52
C THR A 11 -4.57 -0.77 -12.00
N ALA A 12 -3.65 0.01 -12.59
CA ALA A 12 -3.20 -0.23 -13.97
C ALA A 12 -2.49 -1.59 -14.13
N ALA A 13 -1.88 -2.12 -13.07
CA ALA A 13 -1.28 -3.45 -13.02
C ALA A 13 -2.26 -4.57 -12.60
N GLY A 14 -3.56 -4.27 -12.44
CA GLY A 14 -4.59 -5.26 -12.10
C GLY A 14 -4.78 -5.49 -10.60
N TYR A 15 -4.12 -4.71 -9.73
CA TYR A 15 -4.32 -4.80 -8.29
C TYR A 15 -5.52 -3.95 -7.83
N PRO A 16 -6.25 -4.38 -6.78
CA PRO A 16 -7.37 -3.64 -6.25
C PRO A 16 -6.97 -2.26 -5.72
N TRP A 17 -7.92 -1.32 -5.74
CA TRP A 17 -7.69 0.02 -5.21
C TRP A 17 -7.34 -0.05 -3.71
N THR A 18 -6.07 0.23 -3.39
CA THR A 18 -5.55 0.01 -2.04
C THR A 18 -5.88 1.18 -1.12
N VAL A 19 -6.57 0.91 -0.02
CA VAL A 19 -6.83 1.88 1.06
C VAL A 19 -5.87 1.57 2.21
N ILE A 20 -5.25 2.60 2.79
CA ILE A 20 -4.46 2.41 4.01
C ILE A 20 -5.35 2.78 5.19
N PRO A 21 -5.64 1.85 6.11
CA PRO A 21 -6.44 2.13 7.30
C PRO A 21 -5.80 3.19 8.19
N VAL A 22 -6.61 4.02 8.83
CA VAL A 22 -6.12 5.09 9.70
C VAL A 22 -5.39 4.53 10.92
N GLU A 23 -5.80 3.35 11.37
CA GLU A 23 -5.22 2.60 12.49
C GLU A 23 -3.77 2.17 12.19
N ARG A 24 -3.41 2.00 10.91
CA ARG A 24 -2.07 1.63 10.46
C ARG A 24 -1.19 2.83 10.13
N ARG A 25 -1.61 4.05 10.48
CA ARG A 25 -0.87 5.30 10.20
C ARG A 25 0.56 5.23 10.71
N ASP A 26 0.79 4.73 11.92
CA ASP A 26 2.12 4.74 12.51
C ASP A 26 3.07 3.79 11.78
N THR A 27 2.60 2.59 11.41
CA THR A 27 3.36 1.65 10.57
C THR A 27 3.68 2.24 9.21
N TYR A 28 2.71 2.90 8.56
CA TYR A 28 2.90 3.58 7.29
C TYR A 28 3.96 4.69 7.37
N MET A 29 3.92 5.52 8.42
CA MET A 29 4.88 6.60 8.60
C MET A 29 6.29 6.06 8.88
N ALA A 30 6.42 5.01 9.69
CA ALA A 30 7.71 4.38 9.96
C ALA A 30 8.33 3.76 8.70
N ALA A 31 7.51 3.14 7.85
CA ALA A 31 7.94 2.58 6.57
C ALA A 31 8.37 3.68 5.57
N LEU A 32 7.63 4.80 5.52
CA LEU A 32 8.02 5.95 4.70
C LEU A 32 9.32 6.60 5.16
N GLU A 33 9.56 6.67 6.48
CA GLU A 33 10.81 7.19 7.02
C GLU A 33 11.98 6.28 6.63
N ALA A 34 11.79 4.95 6.69
CA ALA A 34 12.78 3.99 6.18
C ALA A 34 13.13 4.28 4.72
N ALA A 35 12.12 4.43 3.88
CA ALA A 35 12.30 4.69 2.46
C ALA A 35 12.95 6.04 2.17
N SER A 36 12.54 7.10 2.88
CA SER A 36 12.90 8.48 2.53
C SER A 36 14.20 8.94 3.18
N VAL A 37 14.47 8.50 4.41
CA VAL A 37 15.64 8.95 5.20
C VAL A 37 16.75 7.91 5.17
N ARG A 38 16.38 6.64 5.34
CA ARG A 38 17.35 5.54 5.36
C ARG A 38 17.60 4.92 3.97
N HIS A 39 16.89 5.41 2.95
CA HIS A 39 16.93 4.89 1.58
C HIS A 39 16.63 3.38 1.49
N ASP A 40 15.88 2.87 2.46
CA ASP A 40 15.45 1.47 2.53
C ASP A 40 13.96 1.38 2.21
N ILE A 41 13.67 1.05 0.95
CA ILE A 41 12.30 0.95 0.44
C ILE A 41 11.59 -0.34 0.88
N GLY A 42 12.32 -1.34 1.36
CA GLY A 42 11.81 -2.68 1.68
C GLY A 42 10.61 -2.67 2.64
N PRO A 43 10.69 -2.00 3.81
CA PRO A 43 9.58 -1.92 4.74
C PRO A 43 8.31 -1.31 4.14
N PHE A 44 8.47 -0.36 3.20
CA PHE A 44 7.35 0.28 2.52
C PHE A 44 6.71 -0.65 1.50
N THR A 45 7.50 -1.40 0.73
CA THR A 45 6.97 -2.41 -0.20
C THR A 45 6.26 -3.54 0.53
N ASP A 46 6.81 -4.04 1.63
CA ASP A 46 6.19 -5.12 2.41
C ASP A 46 4.86 -4.68 3.01
N PHE A 47 4.81 -3.45 3.53
CA PHE A 47 3.59 -2.85 4.04
C PHE A 47 2.48 -2.77 2.96
N LEU A 48 2.84 -2.31 1.76
CA LEU A 48 1.90 -2.22 0.64
C LEU A 48 1.46 -3.58 0.13
N ALA A 49 2.37 -4.55 0.02
CA ALA A 49 2.05 -5.90 -0.42
C ALA A 49 1.01 -6.55 0.50
N GLY A 50 1.14 -6.37 1.82
CA GLY A 50 0.13 -6.82 2.78
C GLY A 50 -1.25 -6.22 2.51
N LEU A 51 -1.33 -4.90 2.30
CA LEU A 51 -2.60 -4.21 2.02
C LEU A 51 -3.22 -4.61 0.67
N VAL A 52 -2.39 -4.84 -0.35
CA VAL A 52 -2.84 -5.31 -1.65
C VAL A 52 -3.43 -6.72 -1.53
N GLY A 53 -2.79 -7.60 -0.75
CA GLY A 53 -3.31 -8.93 -0.43
C GLY A 53 -4.67 -8.85 0.28
N GLU A 54 -4.77 -8.05 1.33
CA GLU A 54 -6.04 -7.81 2.07
C GLU A 54 -7.15 -7.27 1.14
N GLY A 55 -6.81 -6.35 0.25
CA GLY A 55 -7.76 -5.77 -0.72
C GLY A 55 -8.18 -6.73 -1.83
N ALA A 56 -7.36 -7.74 -2.16
CA ALA A 56 -7.68 -8.74 -3.18
C ALA A 56 -8.72 -9.73 -2.66
N GLU A 57 -8.61 -10.14 -1.39
CA GLU A 57 -9.60 -11.01 -0.75
C GLU A 57 -10.99 -10.34 -0.66
N LEU A 58 -11.04 -9.02 -0.46
CA LEU A 58 -12.29 -8.26 -0.44
C LEU A 58 -12.94 -8.08 -1.82
N GLY A 59 -12.18 -8.23 -2.91
CA GLY A 59 -12.67 -8.06 -4.28
C GLY A 59 -13.40 -9.28 -4.85
N ASP A 60 -13.08 -10.48 -4.37
CA ASP A 60 -13.69 -11.74 -4.81
C ASP A 60 -15.14 -11.93 -4.29
N ASP A 61 -15.53 -11.21 -3.24
CA ASP A 61 -16.88 -11.27 -2.65
C ASP A 61 -17.91 -10.31 -3.33
N ALA A 62 -17.48 -9.50 -4.29
CA ALA A 62 -18.33 -8.51 -4.98
C ALA A 62 -18.89 -8.98 -6.34
N GLY A 63 -18.81 -10.28 -6.63
CA GLY A 63 -19.26 -10.94 -7.86
C GLY A 63 -20.69 -11.46 -7.86
#